data_AF-A0A554A4C4-F1
#
_entry.id   AF-A0A554A4C4-F1
#
_cell.length_a   1.000
_cell.length_b   1.000
_cell.length_c   1.000
_cell.angle_alpha   90.00
_cell.angle_beta   90.00
_cell.angle_gamma   90.00
#
_symmetry.space_group_name_H-M   'P 1'
#
loop_
_entity.id
_entity.type
_entity.pdbx_description
1 polymer ?
#
loop_
_entity_poly.entity_id
_entity_poly.type
_entity_poly.pdbx_seq_one_letter_code
_entity_poly.pdbx_strand_id
1 'polypeptide(L)'
;MTNGEFFIPHIKNTGTDEWIPFDAAAINNGIERVDVDRIKEIDLQVKVVSEGLNQRFLNVLNHAFGAYGDGESHPLSAQFKTLEEAREVYPHATSLNDEVDWCAIQKAINYVELRATLKVYSSTLRLMYNTEGLKEVYLPSGIYLLGTKTLSINVSTTSLIGNGSFLDCRNTNLGIRLYGGDHVGRIQNFTTLKDINLFGNRGSGSTAILLRGESSDRSVQWINCENINIQHFGTALKFERNAHQINFFNFTSSRCEINIHVANESNMGERLTFIGGTISDSTLNIFMECMNGSIKLTNVSIDYSDQYIKVTGGRVSLANCHIEGSSDVAHGIEVYGNASAVQLNQTEILPGRRNQHAFGYSDESVNFGGLSITDCHIFGGAYNVNTLISGKGRVVAKNVARFRSDRRFIIAPYLNMFGNGNFKRNIGLGDFTFTSNDQPILDIVEFDTEDASLVFATTANPFCEARTINYPLLPGHIMNYSLKYKSIGIASGRDEFKITYQFKNEANHILSSGTKTISIHSEDWIYTNEGALITPVGSTKVSFIFITSRWGANSSSRFWIDEFILNIQ
;
A
#
# COMPACT_ATOMS: atom_id res chain seq x y z
N MET A 1 -1.40 53.19 -58.43
CA MET A 1 -0.63 53.12 -57.18
C MET A 1 -1.03 54.30 -56.32
N THR A 2 -1.66 54.05 -55.17
CA THR A 2 -1.70 54.78 -53.88
C THR A 2 -3.06 54.57 -53.20
N ASN A 3 -3.01 53.84 -52.09
CA ASN A 3 -3.80 53.88 -50.86
C ASN A 3 -5.23 54.46 -50.91
N GLY A 4 -6.21 53.59 -50.68
CA GLY A 4 -7.53 53.96 -50.20
C GLY A 4 -7.48 54.19 -48.69
N GLU A 5 -7.87 55.39 -48.27
CA GLU A 5 -7.96 55.79 -46.86
C GLU A 5 -9.19 55.17 -46.18
N PHE A 6 -8.95 54.62 -45.00
CA PHE A 6 -9.95 54.11 -44.07
C PHE A 6 -10.54 55.29 -43.28
N PHE A 7 -11.88 55.36 -43.20
CA PHE A 7 -12.57 56.27 -42.29
C PHE A 7 -12.34 55.83 -40.82
N ILE A 8 -11.80 56.72 -39.99
CA ILE A 8 -11.67 56.52 -38.54
C ILE A 8 -12.85 57.23 -37.85
N PRO A 9 -13.69 56.54 -37.06
CA PRO A 9 -14.74 57.20 -36.30
C PRO A 9 -14.15 57.93 -35.09
N HIS A 10 -14.59 59.17 -34.86
CA HIS A 10 -14.22 59.94 -33.69
C HIS A 10 -14.93 59.43 -32.42
N ILE A 11 -14.19 59.32 -31.31
CA ILE A 11 -14.73 58.96 -29.99
C ILE A 11 -15.02 60.25 -29.22
N LYS A 12 -16.26 60.39 -28.73
CA LYS A 12 -16.70 61.54 -27.93
C LYS A 12 -16.30 61.33 -26.46
N ASN A 13 -15.55 62.26 -25.88
CA ASN A 13 -15.21 62.25 -24.46
C ASN A 13 -16.46 62.59 -23.63
N THR A 14 -16.84 61.75 -22.66
CA THR A 14 -18.12 61.88 -21.92
C THR A 14 -18.09 62.93 -20.79
N GLY A 15 -17.03 63.73 -20.68
CA GLY A 15 -16.86 64.73 -19.63
C GLY A 15 -16.83 66.20 -20.10
N THR A 16 -16.54 66.47 -21.37
CA THR A 16 -16.50 67.82 -21.95
C THR A 16 -16.91 67.77 -23.42
N ASP A 17 -17.73 68.72 -23.89
CA ASP A 17 -18.16 68.85 -25.30
C ASP A 17 -17.04 69.40 -26.22
N GLU A 18 -15.78 69.10 -25.93
CA GLU A 18 -14.63 69.49 -26.76
C GLU A 18 -14.09 68.30 -27.56
N TRP A 19 -13.91 68.53 -28.86
CA TRP A 19 -13.26 67.60 -29.78
C TRP A 19 -11.74 67.76 -29.64
N ILE A 20 -11.07 66.75 -29.08
CA ILE A 20 -9.60 66.75 -28.95
C ILE A 20 -9.00 66.36 -30.31
N PRO A 21 -8.03 67.12 -30.86
CA PRO A 21 -7.33 66.75 -32.08
C PRO A 21 -6.55 65.44 -31.88
N PHE A 22 -6.60 64.56 -32.88
CA PHE A 22 -5.87 63.30 -32.92
C PHE A 22 -4.37 63.57 -33.07
N ASP A 23 -3.59 63.47 -31.99
CA ASP A 23 -2.14 63.58 -32.04
C ASP A 23 -1.51 62.25 -32.50
N ALA A 24 -1.12 62.19 -33.77
CA ALA A 24 -0.46 61.04 -34.38
C ALA A 24 0.92 60.73 -33.76
N ALA A 25 1.53 61.66 -33.01
CA ALA A 25 2.84 61.43 -32.37
C ALA A 25 2.73 60.54 -31.11
N ALA A 26 1.56 60.47 -30.48
CA ALA A 26 1.37 59.69 -29.25
C ALA A 26 1.34 58.16 -29.48
N ILE A 27 1.08 57.69 -30.71
CA ILE A 27 1.00 56.26 -31.01
C ILE A 27 2.40 55.64 -31.23
N ASN A 28 3.36 56.40 -31.74
CA ASN A 28 4.71 55.86 -31.99
C ASN A 28 5.52 55.58 -30.71
N ASN A 29 5.08 56.08 -29.55
CA ASN A 29 5.69 55.78 -28.25
C ASN A 29 4.87 54.81 -27.38
N GLY A 30 3.68 54.39 -27.84
CA GLY A 30 2.75 53.55 -27.08
C GLY A 30 2.50 52.16 -27.66
N ILE A 31 2.93 51.90 -28.90
CA ILE A 31 3.03 50.53 -29.41
C ILE A 31 4.35 49.97 -28.91
N GLU A 32 4.35 49.53 -27.64
CA GLU A 32 5.29 48.48 -27.22
C GLU A 32 5.29 47.42 -28.31
N ARG A 33 6.48 47.10 -28.84
CA ARG A 33 6.73 46.02 -29.79
C ARG A 33 5.67 44.95 -29.62
N VAL A 34 4.78 44.80 -30.60
CA VAL A 34 3.90 43.64 -30.64
C VAL A 34 4.84 42.45 -30.64
N ASP A 35 4.90 41.80 -29.48
CA ASP A 35 5.84 40.73 -29.23
C ASP A 35 5.57 39.67 -30.29
N VAL A 36 6.59 39.36 -31.08
CA VAL A 36 6.46 38.41 -32.19
C VAL A 36 6.05 37.04 -31.65
N ASP A 37 6.43 36.75 -30.40
CA ASP A 37 5.99 35.57 -29.68
C ASP A 37 4.48 35.59 -29.42
N ARG A 38 3.91 36.76 -29.13
CA ARG A 38 2.47 36.98 -28.92
C ARG A 38 1.66 36.88 -30.23
N ILE A 39 2.26 37.21 -31.39
CA ILE A 39 1.64 36.98 -32.71
C ILE A 39 1.67 35.50 -33.08
N LYS A 40 2.82 34.81 -32.88
CA LYS A 40 2.93 33.36 -33.09
C LYS A 40 1.96 32.58 -32.19
N GLU A 41 1.76 33.07 -30.97
CA GLU A 41 0.79 32.54 -30.01
C GLU A 41 -0.66 32.72 -30.49
N ILE A 42 -1.00 33.89 -31.06
CA ILE A 42 -2.32 34.14 -31.67
C ILE A 42 -2.55 33.24 -32.90
N ASP A 43 -1.55 33.01 -33.75
CA ASP A 43 -1.68 32.10 -34.91
C ASP A 43 -1.92 30.64 -34.47
N LEU A 44 -1.21 30.18 -33.43
CA LEU A 44 -1.44 28.87 -32.84
C LEU A 44 -2.85 28.77 -32.22
N GLN A 45 -3.31 29.84 -31.55
CA GLN A 45 -4.67 29.92 -31.02
C GLN A 45 -5.71 29.88 -32.16
N VAL A 46 -5.50 30.56 -33.28
CA VAL A 46 -6.43 30.55 -34.43
C VAL A 46 -6.47 29.18 -35.10
N LYS A 47 -5.33 28.50 -35.32
CA LYS A 47 -5.28 27.15 -35.90
C LYS A 47 -5.97 26.12 -35.00
N VAL A 48 -5.60 26.08 -33.72
CA VAL A 48 -6.20 25.17 -32.73
C VAL A 48 -7.70 25.46 -32.52
N VAL A 49 -8.13 26.72 -32.56
CA VAL A 49 -9.56 27.07 -32.49
C VAL A 49 -10.29 26.64 -33.77
N SER A 50 -9.71 26.87 -34.95
CA SER A 50 -10.36 26.50 -36.22
C SER A 50 -10.56 24.99 -36.40
N GLU A 51 -9.71 24.15 -35.81
CA GLU A 51 -9.81 22.69 -35.86
C GLU A 51 -10.46 22.08 -34.62
N GLY A 52 -10.34 22.76 -33.47
CA GLY A 52 -10.82 22.32 -32.16
C GLY A 52 -12.19 22.84 -31.76
N LEU A 53 -12.84 23.72 -32.55
CA LEU A 53 -14.19 24.21 -32.22
C LEU A 53 -15.26 23.10 -32.12
N ASN A 54 -14.95 21.86 -32.52
CA ASN A 54 -15.80 20.68 -32.33
C ASN A 54 -15.17 19.57 -31.45
N GLN A 55 -13.97 19.76 -30.88
CA GLN A 55 -13.30 18.73 -30.06
C GLN A 55 -13.10 19.22 -28.62
N ARG A 56 -13.56 18.41 -27.65
CA ARG A 56 -13.50 18.69 -26.21
C ARG A 56 -12.09 18.49 -25.60
N PHE A 57 -11.11 18.06 -26.40
CA PHE A 57 -9.79 17.59 -25.94
C PHE A 57 -8.68 18.02 -26.90
N LEU A 58 -7.44 18.18 -26.42
CA LEU A 58 -6.27 18.41 -27.28
C LEU A 58 -5.59 17.08 -27.62
N ASN A 59 -5.73 16.65 -28.88
CA ASN A 59 -5.10 15.43 -29.38
C ASN A 59 -3.63 15.69 -29.76
N VAL A 60 -2.69 14.94 -29.17
CA VAL A 60 -1.25 15.11 -29.44
C VAL A 60 -0.82 14.71 -30.86
N LEU A 61 -1.60 13.90 -31.56
CA LEU A 61 -1.37 13.57 -32.98
C LEU A 61 -1.81 14.69 -33.92
N ASN A 62 -2.50 15.73 -33.43
CA ASN A 62 -2.78 16.91 -34.24
C ASN A 62 -1.44 17.51 -34.70
N HIS A 63 -1.35 17.92 -35.96
CA HIS A 63 -0.15 18.53 -36.53
C HIS A 63 0.34 19.79 -35.78
N ALA A 64 -0.51 20.41 -34.96
CA ALA A 64 -0.12 21.48 -34.06
C ALA A 64 0.91 21.03 -32.98
N PHE A 65 0.91 19.74 -32.62
CA PHE A 65 1.80 19.15 -31.63
C PHE A 65 2.77 18.13 -32.23
N GLY A 66 2.32 17.27 -33.15
CA GLY A 66 3.19 16.44 -34.00
C GLY A 66 3.73 15.15 -33.39
N ALA A 67 3.05 14.54 -32.40
CA ALA A 67 3.44 13.22 -31.90
C ALA A 67 3.21 12.12 -32.97
N TYR A 68 4.01 11.07 -32.94
CA TYR A 68 3.90 9.89 -33.81
C TYR A 68 3.14 8.75 -33.13
N GLY A 69 3.55 8.35 -31.92
CA GLY A 69 2.92 7.26 -31.18
C GLY A 69 3.04 5.88 -31.83
N ASP A 70 4.06 5.66 -32.67
CA ASP A 70 4.30 4.43 -33.43
C ASP A 70 5.28 3.46 -32.75
N GLY A 71 5.91 3.88 -31.65
CA GLY A 71 6.91 3.10 -30.91
C GLY A 71 8.31 3.11 -31.50
N GLU A 72 8.55 3.90 -32.54
CA GLU A 72 9.86 4.07 -33.17
C GLU A 72 10.54 5.36 -32.70
N SER A 73 11.87 5.40 -32.75
CA SER A 73 12.63 6.59 -32.35
C SER A 73 12.58 7.65 -33.44
N HIS A 74 12.19 8.85 -33.04
CA HIS A 74 12.10 10.04 -33.87
C HIS A 74 12.81 11.19 -33.15
N PRO A 75 14.16 11.21 -33.11
CA PRO A 75 14.87 12.30 -32.46
C PRO A 75 14.65 13.61 -33.23
N LEU A 76 14.64 14.74 -32.54
CA LEU A 76 14.49 16.06 -33.18
C LEU A 76 15.51 16.30 -34.32
N SER A 77 16.71 15.72 -34.24
CA SER A 77 17.72 15.77 -35.32
C SER A 77 17.27 15.22 -36.67
N ALA A 78 16.20 14.41 -36.71
CA ALA A 78 15.60 13.93 -37.96
C ALA A 78 14.84 15.05 -38.71
N GLN A 79 14.44 16.12 -38.02
CA GLN A 79 13.63 17.21 -38.57
C GLN A 79 14.30 18.58 -38.51
N PHE A 80 15.12 18.83 -37.47
CA PHE A 80 15.74 20.12 -37.19
C PHE A 80 17.26 20.03 -37.26
N LYS A 81 17.92 21.05 -37.82
CA LYS A 81 19.39 21.08 -37.94
C LYS A 81 20.05 21.62 -36.68
N THR A 82 19.35 22.49 -35.95
CA THR A 82 19.86 23.12 -34.72
C THR A 82 18.85 23.01 -33.59
N LEU A 83 19.35 23.05 -32.35
CA LEU A 83 18.48 23.06 -31.16
C LEU A 83 17.62 24.32 -31.12
N GLU A 84 18.13 25.44 -31.62
CA GLU A 84 17.40 26.70 -31.74
C GLU A 84 16.19 26.55 -32.66
N GLU A 85 16.35 25.97 -33.86
CA GLU A 85 15.24 25.66 -34.77
C GLU A 85 14.20 24.76 -34.11
N ALA A 86 14.66 23.71 -33.40
CA ALA A 86 13.75 22.83 -32.69
C ALA A 86 13.00 23.55 -31.56
N ARG A 87 13.66 24.46 -30.84
CA ARG A 87 13.05 25.27 -29.75
C ARG A 87 12.01 26.26 -30.24
N GLU A 88 12.06 26.69 -31.50
CA GLU A 88 10.99 27.49 -32.08
C GLU A 88 9.66 26.71 -32.15
N VAL A 89 9.73 25.39 -32.29
CA VAL A 89 8.55 24.50 -32.32
C VAL A 89 8.24 23.92 -30.94
N TYR A 90 9.28 23.51 -30.20
CA TYR A 90 9.21 22.87 -28.89
C TYR A 90 10.08 23.63 -27.88
N PRO A 91 9.56 24.71 -27.24
CA PRO A 91 10.38 25.60 -26.42
C PRO A 91 11.14 24.96 -25.25
N HIS A 92 10.66 23.80 -24.78
CA HIS A 92 11.25 23.04 -23.67
C HIS A 92 12.30 22.01 -24.14
N ALA A 93 12.56 21.88 -25.44
CA ALA A 93 13.60 21.00 -25.95
C ALA A 93 14.97 21.39 -25.39
N THR A 94 15.75 20.38 -25.01
CA THR A 94 17.07 20.57 -24.38
C THR A 94 18.19 19.92 -25.18
N SER A 95 17.87 19.03 -26.12
CA SER A 95 18.82 18.37 -27.01
C SER A 95 18.14 17.98 -28.32
N LEU A 96 18.89 17.91 -29.42
CA LEU A 96 18.42 17.33 -30.69
C LEU A 96 18.21 15.82 -30.63
N ASN A 97 18.63 15.17 -29.54
CA ASN A 97 18.35 13.76 -29.26
C ASN A 97 17.05 13.57 -28.46
N ASP A 98 16.34 14.65 -28.11
CA ASP A 98 15.04 14.53 -27.47
C ASP A 98 14.05 13.91 -28.47
N GLU A 99 13.22 12.97 -28.01
CA GLU A 99 12.21 12.31 -28.85
C GLU A 99 11.08 13.28 -29.19
N VAL A 100 10.61 13.23 -30.44
CA VAL A 100 9.49 14.08 -30.90
C VAL A 100 8.21 13.80 -30.10
N ASP A 101 7.94 12.55 -29.74
CA ASP A 101 6.77 12.20 -28.92
C ASP A 101 6.77 12.91 -27.56
N TRP A 102 7.90 12.89 -26.84
CA TRP A 102 8.00 13.65 -25.58
C TRP A 102 7.79 15.15 -25.81
N CYS A 103 8.46 15.73 -26.81
CA CYS A 103 8.36 17.16 -27.11
C CYS A 103 6.90 17.56 -27.44
N ALA A 104 6.21 16.76 -28.24
CA ALA A 104 4.84 16.99 -28.65
C ALA A 104 3.86 16.90 -27.47
N ILE A 105 3.99 15.86 -26.64
CA ILE A 105 3.13 15.66 -25.47
C ILE A 105 3.34 16.78 -24.45
N GLN A 106 4.59 17.11 -24.12
CA GLN A 106 4.89 18.17 -23.16
C GLN A 106 4.48 19.55 -23.71
N LYS A 107 4.55 19.78 -25.03
CA LYS A 107 4.00 21.00 -25.66
C LYS A 107 2.49 21.10 -25.44
N ALA A 108 1.75 20.00 -25.63
CA ALA A 108 0.31 19.98 -25.40
C ALA A 108 -0.05 20.24 -23.93
N ILE A 109 0.68 19.63 -22.99
CA ILE A 109 0.54 19.89 -21.55
C ILE A 109 0.77 21.38 -21.23
N ASN A 110 1.89 21.94 -21.69
CA ASN A 110 2.22 23.34 -21.43
C ASN A 110 1.18 24.30 -22.03
N TYR A 111 0.61 23.95 -23.20
CA TYR A 111 -0.44 24.75 -23.82
C TYR A 111 -1.73 24.78 -22.98
N VAL A 112 -2.15 23.64 -22.41
CA VAL A 112 -3.30 23.58 -21.48
C VAL A 112 -3.04 24.42 -20.24
N GLU A 113 -1.85 24.29 -19.65
CA GLU A 113 -1.46 25.02 -18.44
C GLU A 113 -1.45 26.54 -18.65
N LEU A 114 -0.87 27.01 -19.77
CA LEU A 114 -0.85 28.43 -20.11
C LEU A 114 -2.27 28.99 -20.30
N ARG A 115 -3.15 28.26 -20.98
CA ARG A 115 -4.54 28.69 -21.20
C ARG A 115 -5.35 28.78 -19.90
N ALA A 116 -5.02 27.95 -18.92
CA ALA A 116 -5.64 28.01 -17.60
C ALA A 116 -5.17 29.24 -16.79
N THR A 117 -3.93 29.70 -16.95
CA THR A 117 -3.32 30.79 -16.17
C THR A 117 -3.57 32.20 -16.73
N LEU A 118 -3.76 32.35 -18.05
CA LEU A 118 -4.06 33.63 -18.74
C LEU A 118 -5.32 34.39 -18.24
N LYS A 119 -6.09 33.83 -17.30
CA LYS A 119 -7.33 34.39 -16.76
C LYS A 119 -7.19 35.37 -15.58
N VAL A 120 -5.99 35.67 -15.07
CA VAL A 120 -5.83 36.33 -13.75
C VAL A 120 -5.52 37.84 -13.78
N TYR A 121 -5.27 38.48 -14.93
CA TYR A 121 -4.76 39.88 -14.97
C TYR A 121 -5.72 40.98 -15.46
N SER A 122 -7.04 40.77 -15.43
CA SER A 122 -8.01 41.86 -15.67
C SER A 122 -8.74 42.24 -14.38
N SER A 123 -8.39 43.38 -13.79
CA SER A 123 -9.04 43.94 -12.59
C SER A 123 -10.48 44.41 -12.81
N THR A 124 -10.98 44.36 -14.04
CA THR A 124 -12.30 44.87 -14.43
C THR A 124 -13.27 43.81 -14.97
N LEU A 125 -12.83 42.59 -15.28
CA LEU A 125 -13.72 41.49 -15.70
C LEU A 125 -13.70 40.35 -14.69
N ARG A 126 -14.70 40.32 -13.79
CA ARG A 126 -15.14 39.08 -13.14
C ARG A 126 -15.83 38.19 -14.20
N LEU A 127 -15.04 37.60 -15.10
CA LEU A 127 -15.50 36.45 -15.87
C LEU A 127 -15.56 35.27 -14.90
N MET A 128 -16.78 34.99 -14.43
CA MET A 128 -17.12 33.78 -13.72
C MET A 128 -16.60 32.57 -14.52
N TYR A 129 -15.91 31.69 -13.80
CA TYR A 129 -15.28 30.46 -14.25
C TYR A 129 -16.18 29.67 -15.21
N ASN A 130 -16.01 29.84 -16.52
CA ASN A 130 -16.34 28.79 -17.46
C ASN A 130 -15.04 28.06 -17.82
N THR A 131 -14.74 27.01 -17.06
CA THR A 131 -13.58 26.11 -17.15
C THR A 131 -13.86 24.87 -17.98
N GLU A 132 -14.96 24.84 -18.75
CA GLU A 132 -15.40 23.63 -19.47
C GLU A 132 -14.59 23.28 -20.72
N GLY A 133 -13.70 24.16 -21.19
CA GLY A 133 -13.14 24.05 -22.53
C GLY A 133 -12.08 22.97 -22.75
N LEU A 134 -10.92 23.06 -22.10
CA LEU A 134 -9.76 22.24 -22.45
C LEU A 134 -8.81 22.11 -21.25
N LYS A 135 -9.07 21.14 -20.36
CA LYS A 135 -8.11 20.70 -19.33
C LYS A 135 -7.41 19.40 -19.72
N GLU A 136 -7.80 18.80 -20.83
CA GLU A 136 -7.50 17.42 -21.16
C GLU A 136 -6.57 17.36 -22.38
N VAL A 137 -5.39 16.80 -22.15
CA VAL A 137 -4.49 16.32 -23.20
C VAL A 137 -4.85 14.87 -23.48
N TYR A 138 -5.22 14.58 -24.72
CA TYR A 138 -5.61 13.25 -25.16
C TYR A 138 -4.45 12.55 -25.87
N LEU A 139 -4.11 11.36 -25.38
CA LEU A 139 -3.17 10.43 -26.00
C LEU A 139 -3.95 9.27 -26.65
N PRO A 140 -4.07 9.24 -27.99
CA PRO A 140 -4.60 8.08 -28.69
C PRO A 140 -3.86 6.79 -28.34
N SER A 141 -4.47 5.64 -28.66
CA SER A 141 -3.77 4.36 -28.57
C SER A 141 -2.52 4.39 -29.45
N GLY A 142 -1.39 4.00 -28.88
CA GLY A 142 -0.07 4.07 -29.51
C GLY A 142 1.03 3.83 -28.49
N ILE A 143 2.27 3.75 -28.97
CA ILE A 143 3.47 3.66 -28.13
C ILE A 143 4.26 4.96 -28.31
N TYR A 144 4.41 5.71 -27.23
CA TYR A 144 5.08 7.02 -27.25
C TYR A 144 6.42 6.92 -26.54
N LEU A 145 7.51 7.24 -27.24
CA LEU A 145 8.85 7.17 -26.67
C LEU A 145 9.20 8.46 -25.91
N LEU A 146 9.50 8.34 -24.61
CA LEU A 146 9.92 9.51 -23.81
C LEU A 146 11.42 9.80 -23.88
N GLY A 147 12.22 8.85 -24.40
CA GLY A 147 13.67 8.92 -24.35
C GLY A 147 14.18 9.04 -22.91
N THR A 148 15.00 10.06 -22.64
CA THR A 148 15.59 10.32 -21.31
C THR A 148 14.80 11.33 -20.48
N LYS A 149 13.60 11.70 -20.93
CA LYS A 149 12.85 12.83 -20.37
C LYS A 149 11.71 12.41 -19.47
N THR A 150 11.19 13.40 -18.76
CA THR A 150 10.05 13.29 -17.86
C THR A 150 8.91 14.14 -18.39
N LEU A 151 7.69 13.63 -18.35
CA LEU A 151 6.49 14.45 -18.52
C LEU A 151 6.17 15.14 -17.20
N SER A 152 6.11 16.46 -17.19
CA SER A 152 5.77 17.27 -16.02
C SER A 152 4.35 17.80 -16.17
N ILE A 153 3.47 17.46 -15.23
CA ILE A 153 2.04 17.78 -15.28
C ILE A 153 1.66 18.59 -14.03
N ASN A 154 1.20 19.81 -14.26
CA ASN A 154 0.56 20.62 -13.23
C ASN A 154 -0.87 20.12 -12.97
N VAL A 155 -1.06 19.46 -11.84
CA VAL A 155 -2.34 18.83 -11.49
C VAL A 155 -3.42 19.85 -11.12
N SER A 156 -3.07 21.12 -10.95
CA SER A 156 -4.05 22.20 -10.74
C SER A 156 -4.88 22.52 -11.99
N THR A 157 -4.35 22.22 -13.17
CA THR A 157 -4.91 22.73 -14.43
C THR A 157 -5.03 21.67 -15.52
N THR A 158 -4.27 20.58 -15.44
CA THR A 158 -4.09 19.65 -16.56
C THR A 158 -4.45 18.23 -16.20
N SER A 159 -5.09 17.55 -17.14
CA SER A 159 -5.37 16.12 -17.15
C SER A 159 -4.73 15.49 -18.38
N LEU A 160 -4.13 14.32 -18.22
CA LEU A 160 -3.62 13.49 -19.31
C LEU A 160 -4.49 12.24 -19.41
N ILE A 161 -5.24 12.14 -20.50
CA ILE A 161 -6.21 11.08 -20.75
C ILE A 161 -5.68 10.23 -21.91
N GLY A 162 -5.29 9.01 -21.60
CA GLY A 162 -4.96 8.01 -22.60
C GLY A 162 -6.20 7.32 -23.17
N ASN A 163 -5.96 6.47 -24.15
CA ASN A 163 -6.90 5.45 -24.64
C ASN A 163 -6.19 4.10 -24.68
N GLY A 164 -5.63 3.70 -23.53
CA GLY A 164 -4.71 2.56 -23.44
C GLY A 164 -3.33 2.87 -24.01
N SER A 165 -2.97 4.15 -24.17
CA SER A 165 -1.67 4.58 -24.67
C SER A 165 -0.54 4.04 -23.82
N PHE A 166 0.59 3.71 -24.46
CA PHE A 166 1.77 3.18 -23.81
C PHE A 166 2.89 4.22 -23.83
N LEU A 167 3.33 4.64 -22.65
CA LEU A 167 4.51 5.50 -22.49
C LEU A 167 5.72 4.60 -22.27
N ASP A 168 6.62 4.57 -23.25
CA ASP A 168 7.89 3.87 -23.12
C ASP A 168 8.89 4.74 -22.38
N CYS A 169 9.18 4.31 -21.16
CA CYS A 169 10.04 4.99 -20.20
C CYS A 169 11.36 4.23 -19.99
N ARG A 170 11.74 3.30 -20.87
CA ARG A 170 12.93 2.44 -20.65
C ARG A 170 14.24 3.22 -20.51
N ASN A 171 14.31 4.41 -21.11
CA ASN A 171 15.50 5.25 -21.10
C ASN A 171 15.42 6.44 -20.13
N THR A 172 14.35 6.56 -19.32
CA THR A 172 14.18 7.63 -18.34
C THR A 172 14.29 7.14 -16.90
N ASN A 173 14.81 7.99 -16.02
CA ASN A 173 14.80 7.76 -14.58
C ASN A 173 13.47 8.15 -13.94
N LEU A 174 12.66 8.98 -14.61
CA LEU A 174 11.36 9.42 -14.12
C LEU A 174 10.38 9.57 -15.29
N GLY A 175 9.32 8.76 -15.30
CA GLY A 175 8.30 8.80 -16.36
C GLY A 175 7.45 10.07 -16.29
N ILE A 176 6.64 10.19 -15.25
CA ILE A 176 5.73 11.32 -15.01
C ILE A 176 6.05 11.97 -13.67
N ARG A 177 6.12 13.30 -13.66
CA ARG A 177 6.09 14.13 -12.44
C ARG A 177 4.76 14.85 -12.35
N LEU A 178 4.02 14.57 -11.29
CA LEU A 178 2.84 15.34 -10.88
C LEU A 178 3.26 16.39 -9.85
N TYR A 179 2.93 17.66 -10.10
CA TYR A 179 3.17 18.78 -9.19
C TYR A 179 1.95 19.70 -9.12
N GLY A 180 1.80 20.46 -8.03
CA GLY A 180 0.84 21.56 -7.96
C GLY A 180 1.53 22.88 -8.34
N GLY A 181 0.96 23.66 -9.27
CA GLY A 181 1.54 24.95 -9.66
C GLY A 181 0.93 26.17 -8.95
N ASP A 182 -0.36 26.11 -8.62
CA ASP A 182 -1.13 27.26 -8.13
C ASP A 182 -1.72 27.07 -6.72
N HIS A 183 -1.96 28.20 -6.06
CA HIS A 183 -2.48 28.36 -4.69
C HIS A 183 -3.96 27.99 -4.59
N VAL A 184 -4.33 26.74 -4.89
CA VAL A 184 -5.74 26.33 -4.93
C VAL A 184 -5.88 24.86 -4.61
N GLY A 185 -5.86 24.55 -3.31
CA GLY A 185 -6.54 23.34 -2.85
C GLY A 185 -7.92 23.26 -3.51
N ARG A 186 -8.67 24.36 -3.61
CA ARG A 186 -10.08 24.33 -4.05
C ARG A 186 -10.38 23.99 -5.52
N ILE A 187 -9.40 23.80 -6.41
CA ILE A 187 -9.67 23.59 -7.87
C ILE A 187 -9.22 22.20 -8.37
N GLN A 188 -8.55 21.39 -7.55
CA GLN A 188 -7.91 20.12 -7.97
C GLN A 188 -8.83 18.88 -7.97
N ASN A 189 -10.15 19.02 -7.83
CA ASN A 189 -11.08 17.87 -7.75
C ASN A 189 -11.49 17.34 -9.13
N PHE A 190 -10.55 16.77 -9.88
CA PHE A 190 -10.81 16.13 -11.18
C PHE A 190 -9.83 14.97 -11.45
N THR A 191 -10.11 14.19 -12.49
CA THR A 191 -9.26 13.07 -12.92
C THR A 191 -8.05 13.60 -13.66
N THR A 192 -6.86 13.46 -13.08
CA THR A 192 -5.60 13.99 -13.64
C THR A 192 -4.95 12.99 -14.59
N LEU A 193 -4.98 11.70 -14.29
CA LEU A 193 -4.42 10.65 -15.14
C LEU A 193 -5.48 9.58 -15.41
N LYS A 194 -5.61 9.15 -16.67
CA LYS A 194 -6.59 8.12 -17.03
C LYS A 194 -6.12 7.26 -18.19
N ASP A 195 -6.31 5.94 -18.11
CA ASP A 195 -6.15 4.99 -19.23
C ASP A 195 -4.73 5.00 -19.85
N ILE A 196 -3.69 5.02 -19.01
CA ILE A 196 -2.27 5.10 -19.41
C ILE A 196 -1.49 3.88 -18.91
N ASN A 197 -0.65 3.33 -19.78
CA ASN A 197 0.34 2.32 -19.45
C ASN A 197 1.75 2.96 -19.41
N LEU A 198 2.56 2.64 -18.40
CA LEU A 198 3.96 3.05 -18.29
C LEU A 198 4.86 1.82 -18.22
N PHE A 199 5.95 1.82 -18.98
CA PHE A 199 6.87 0.70 -19.04
C PHE A 199 8.33 1.15 -18.92
N GLY A 200 8.99 0.73 -17.86
CA GLY A 200 10.39 1.05 -17.58
C GLY A 200 11.36 -0.08 -17.97
N ASN A 201 12.62 0.06 -17.56
CA ASN A 201 13.71 -0.88 -17.87
C ASN A 201 14.24 -1.67 -16.65
N ARG A 202 13.37 -1.94 -15.66
CA ARG A 202 13.63 -2.74 -14.46
C ARG A 202 14.96 -2.40 -13.73
N GLY A 203 15.21 -1.11 -13.52
CA GLY A 203 16.41 -0.61 -12.83
C GLY A 203 16.11 -0.02 -11.45
N SER A 204 16.96 -0.31 -10.47
CA SER A 204 16.96 0.36 -9.17
C SER A 204 17.10 1.87 -9.38
N GLY A 205 16.23 2.67 -8.73
CA GLY A 205 16.30 4.14 -8.76
C GLY A 205 15.46 4.83 -9.85
N SER A 206 14.82 4.10 -10.77
CA SER A 206 13.81 4.71 -11.66
C SER A 206 12.46 4.84 -10.96
N THR A 207 11.69 5.88 -11.27
CA THR A 207 10.33 6.08 -10.76
C THR A 207 9.34 6.25 -11.92
N ALA A 208 8.21 5.55 -11.92
CA ALA A 208 7.23 5.71 -12.99
C ALA A 208 6.44 7.01 -12.83
N ILE A 209 5.85 7.22 -11.65
CA ILE A 209 5.11 8.44 -11.31
C ILE A 209 5.58 8.98 -9.96
N LEU A 210 6.13 10.19 -9.98
CA LEU A 210 6.49 10.96 -8.79
C LEU A 210 5.40 11.99 -8.50
N LEU A 211 4.86 11.96 -7.27
CA LEU A 211 3.90 12.93 -6.78
C LEU A 211 4.59 13.81 -5.74
N ARG A 212 4.85 15.07 -6.11
CA ARG A 212 5.61 16.02 -5.29
C ARG A 212 5.12 17.43 -5.50
N GLY A 213 4.61 18.06 -4.45
CA GLY A 213 4.30 19.49 -4.49
C GLY A 213 5.54 20.36 -4.29
N GLU A 214 5.56 21.53 -4.91
CA GLU A 214 6.69 22.47 -4.82
C GLU A 214 6.77 23.15 -3.46
N SER A 215 5.62 23.39 -2.82
CA SER A 215 5.48 24.01 -1.50
C SER A 215 4.18 23.56 -0.83
N SER A 216 3.98 23.89 0.45
CA SER A 216 2.78 23.49 1.22
C SER A 216 1.46 23.95 0.59
N ASP A 217 1.52 25.04 -0.14
CA ASP A 217 0.43 25.70 -0.83
C ASP A 217 0.36 25.36 -2.33
N ARG A 218 1.26 24.50 -2.80
CA ARG A 218 1.40 23.99 -4.16
C ARG A 218 1.48 22.47 -4.13
N SER A 219 0.53 21.88 -3.41
CA SER A 219 0.41 20.44 -3.17
C SER A 219 -0.18 19.69 -4.37
N VAL A 220 0.10 18.40 -4.41
CA VAL A 220 -0.59 17.42 -5.24
C VAL A 220 -1.70 16.82 -4.37
N GLN A 221 -2.92 17.34 -4.50
CA GLN A 221 -4.04 16.90 -3.65
C GLN A 221 -5.38 16.90 -4.36
N TRP A 222 -6.34 16.15 -3.82
CA TRP A 222 -7.72 16.05 -4.33
C TRP A 222 -7.89 15.55 -5.76
N ILE A 223 -6.87 14.90 -6.33
CA ILE A 223 -6.94 14.35 -7.69
C ILE A 223 -7.40 12.88 -7.70
N ASN A 224 -7.92 12.46 -8.84
CA ASN A 224 -8.18 11.06 -9.17
C ASN A 224 -7.25 10.58 -10.29
N CYS A 225 -6.82 9.33 -10.19
CA CYS A 225 -6.12 8.60 -11.24
C CYS A 225 -6.91 7.31 -11.55
N GLU A 226 -7.16 7.01 -12.82
CA GLU A 226 -8.02 5.90 -13.25
C GLU A 226 -7.31 4.99 -14.26
N ASN A 227 -7.42 3.66 -14.11
CA ASN A 227 -6.92 2.69 -15.08
C ASN A 227 -5.44 2.92 -15.46
N ILE A 228 -4.59 3.00 -14.44
CA ILE A 228 -3.15 3.20 -14.62
C ILE A 228 -2.45 1.86 -14.47
N ASN A 229 -1.62 1.49 -15.45
CA ASN A 229 -0.82 0.26 -15.44
C ASN A 229 0.67 0.60 -15.51
N ILE A 230 1.46 0.07 -14.59
CA ILE A 230 2.89 0.38 -14.47
C ILE A 230 3.72 -0.89 -14.37
N GLN A 231 4.77 -1.02 -15.18
CA GLN A 231 5.64 -2.20 -15.15
C GLN A 231 7.11 -1.84 -15.26
N HIS A 232 7.98 -2.64 -14.62
CA HIS A 232 9.42 -2.59 -14.81
C HIS A 232 10.10 -1.27 -14.36
N PHE A 233 9.77 -0.75 -13.17
CA PHE A 233 10.46 0.40 -12.57
C PHE A 233 11.16 0.04 -11.26
N GLY A 234 12.08 0.87 -10.78
CA GLY A 234 12.50 0.82 -9.38
C GLY A 234 11.29 1.08 -8.49
N THR A 235 10.61 2.20 -8.65
CA THR A 235 9.39 2.54 -7.91
C THR A 235 8.24 2.87 -8.87
N ALA A 236 7.09 2.21 -8.75
CA ALA A 236 5.94 2.55 -9.60
C ALA A 236 5.32 3.90 -9.18
N LEU A 237 4.84 4.02 -7.94
CA LEU A 237 4.32 5.28 -7.39
C LEU A 237 5.18 5.75 -6.21
N LYS A 238 5.69 6.98 -6.29
CA LYS A 238 6.43 7.61 -5.20
C LYS A 238 5.73 8.88 -4.75
N PHE A 239 5.29 8.91 -3.49
CA PHE A 239 4.71 10.08 -2.84
C PHE A 239 5.79 10.76 -1.98
N GLU A 240 6.06 12.02 -2.28
CA GLU A 240 6.99 12.88 -1.54
C GLU A 240 6.24 14.08 -0.93
N ARG A 241 6.97 15.11 -0.48
CA ARG A 241 6.39 16.30 0.17
C ARG A 241 5.16 16.85 -0.56
N ASN A 242 4.19 17.30 0.25
CA ASN A 242 2.98 17.97 -0.22
C ASN A 242 2.10 17.12 -1.17
N ALA A 243 2.17 15.78 -1.10
CA ALA A 243 1.29 14.87 -1.86
C ALA A 243 0.31 14.13 -0.94
N HIS A 244 -0.98 14.46 -0.99
CA HIS A 244 -1.98 13.92 -0.07
C HIS A 244 -3.41 13.96 -0.63
N GLN A 245 -4.29 13.12 -0.10
CA GLN A 245 -5.72 13.06 -0.43
C GLN A 245 -5.98 12.73 -1.90
N ILE A 246 -5.28 11.71 -2.39
CA ILE A 246 -5.25 11.26 -3.80
C ILE A 246 -5.95 9.91 -3.90
N ASN A 247 -6.77 9.73 -4.94
CA ASN A 247 -7.47 8.47 -5.18
C ASN A 247 -6.99 7.80 -6.47
N PHE A 248 -6.79 6.49 -6.43
CA PHE A 248 -6.47 5.63 -7.55
C PHE A 248 -7.59 4.60 -7.74
N PHE A 249 -8.14 4.51 -8.94
CA PHE A 249 -9.16 3.54 -9.32
C PHE A 249 -8.59 2.59 -10.36
N ASN A 250 -8.68 1.29 -10.10
CA ASN A 250 -8.15 0.24 -10.97
C ASN A 250 -6.66 0.44 -11.30
N PHE A 251 -5.84 0.60 -10.25
CA PHE A 251 -4.40 0.75 -10.39
C PHE A 251 -3.74 -0.62 -10.47
N THR A 252 -2.94 -0.85 -11.53
CA THR A 252 -2.15 -2.06 -11.70
C THR A 252 -0.67 -1.73 -11.70
N SER A 253 0.11 -2.47 -10.93
CA SER A 253 1.57 -2.39 -10.99
C SER A 253 2.22 -3.75 -10.83
N SER A 254 3.28 -3.99 -11.58
CA SER A 254 4.03 -5.24 -11.47
C SER A 254 5.51 -5.12 -11.81
N ARG A 255 6.30 -6.10 -11.38
CA ARG A 255 7.72 -6.24 -11.75
C ARG A 255 8.55 -5.00 -11.43
N CYS A 256 8.22 -4.36 -10.32
CA CYS A 256 8.93 -3.22 -9.78
C CYS A 256 9.77 -3.64 -8.55
N GLU A 257 10.72 -2.81 -8.13
CA GLU A 257 11.33 -3.02 -6.82
C GLU A 257 10.33 -2.65 -5.71
N ILE A 258 9.69 -1.47 -5.83
CA ILE A 258 8.62 -1.00 -4.94
C ILE A 258 7.40 -0.58 -5.77
N ASN A 259 6.21 -1.12 -5.49
CA ASN A 259 5.02 -0.67 -6.22
C ASN A 259 4.49 0.68 -5.69
N ILE A 260 4.31 0.82 -4.37
CA ILE A 260 3.83 2.05 -3.74
C ILE A 260 4.79 2.47 -2.63
N HIS A 261 5.40 3.65 -2.74
CA HIS A 261 6.31 4.21 -1.74
C HIS A 261 5.80 5.57 -1.24
N VAL A 262 5.54 5.68 0.05
CA VAL A 262 5.25 6.96 0.73
C VAL A 262 6.43 7.32 1.61
N ALA A 263 7.22 8.28 1.14
CA ALA A 263 8.46 8.70 1.79
C ALA A 263 8.20 9.41 3.14
N ASN A 264 9.24 9.54 3.97
CA ASN A 264 9.16 10.32 5.20
C ASN A 264 9.63 11.77 5.00
N GLU A 265 8.81 12.58 4.33
CA GLU A 265 8.97 14.05 4.24
C GLU A 265 7.75 14.80 4.82
N SER A 266 7.68 16.11 4.61
CA SER A 266 6.63 16.98 5.17
C SER A 266 5.30 16.95 4.39
N ASN A 267 4.19 17.04 5.12
CA ASN A 267 2.85 17.33 4.58
C ASN A 267 2.39 16.36 3.46
N MET A 268 2.56 15.06 3.66
CA MET A 268 2.18 14.06 2.66
C MET A 268 1.41 12.89 3.26
N GLY A 269 0.92 12.03 2.38
CA GLY A 269 0.40 10.71 2.74
C GLY A 269 -0.96 10.74 3.43
N GLU A 270 -1.54 11.89 3.74
CA GLU A 270 -2.88 11.96 4.32
C GLU A 270 -3.90 11.36 3.35
N ARG A 271 -4.55 10.24 3.70
CA ARG A 271 -5.66 9.63 2.95
C ARG A 271 -5.33 9.34 1.46
N LEU A 272 -4.33 8.50 1.21
CA LEU A 272 -4.11 7.90 -0.11
C LEU A 272 -5.04 6.70 -0.28
N THR A 273 -5.85 6.67 -1.35
CA THR A 273 -6.91 5.66 -1.53
C THR A 273 -6.71 4.89 -2.83
N PHE A 274 -6.82 3.56 -2.77
CA PHE A 274 -6.73 2.63 -3.90
C PHE A 274 -7.98 1.75 -3.92
N ILE A 275 -8.72 1.76 -5.03
CA ILE A 275 -9.96 0.99 -5.19
C ILE A 275 -9.85 0.14 -6.46
N GLY A 276 -9.85 -1.19 -6.30
CA GLY A 276 -9.66 -2.10 -7.42
C GLY A 276 -8.21 -2.17 -7.93
N GLY A 277 -7.96 -3.12 -8.82
CA GLY A 277 -6.65 -3.32 -9.46
C GLY A 277 -5.78 -4.38 -8.78
N THR A 278 -4.52 -4.46 -9.21
CA THR A 278 -3.61 -5.55 -8.87
C THR A 278 -2.18 -5.05 -8.69
N ILE A 279 -1.55 -5.45 -7.59
CA ILE A 279 -0.17 -5.07 -7.25
C ILE A 279 0.63 -6.36 -7.11
N SER A 280 1.59 -6.62 -7.99
CA SER A 280 2.17 -7.97 -8.09
C SER A 280 3.64 -8.05 -8.50
N ASP A 281 4.22 -9.25 -8.42
CA ASP A 281 5.52 -9.62 -9.00
C ASP A 281 6.69 -8.66 -8.66
N SER A 282 6.67 -8.05 -7.48
CA SER A 282 7.63 -7.02 -7.06
C SER A 282 8.41 -7.43 -5.82
N THR A 283 9.54 -6.77 -5.55
CA THR A 283 10.29 -7.03 -4.32
C THR A 283 9.48 -6.60 -3.09
N LEU A 284 8.88 -5.42 -3.13
CA LEU A 284 8.03 -4.87 -2.08
C LEU A 284 6.79 -4.20 -2.69
N ASN A 285 5.59 -4.58 -2.26
CA ASN A 285 4.38 -3.95 -2.82
C ASN A 285 4.12 -2.57 -2.20
N ILE A 286 4.15 -2.44 -0.88
CA ILE A 286 3.83 -1.18 -0.20
C ILE A 286 4.89 -0.85 0.83
N PHE A 287 5.52 0.32 0.69
CA PHE A 287 6.42 0.88 1.68
C PHE A 287 5.89 2.21 2.23
N MET A 288 5.61 2.24 3.52
CA MET A 288 5.02 3.39 4.22
C MET A 288 5.94 3.87 5.33
N GLU A 289 6.54 5.05 5.15
CA GLU A 289 7.49 5.63 6.12
C GLU A 289 6.93 6.88 6.84
N CYS A 290 5.92 7.53 6.27
CA CYS A 290 5.38 8.78 6.82
C CYS A 290 4.50 8.56 8.06
N MET A 291 4.96 9.00 9.23
CA MET A 291 4.28 8.79 10.52
C MET A 291 2.80 9.23 10.55
N ASN A 292 2.45 10.30 9.84
CA ASN A 292 1.09 10.85 9.80
C ASN A 292 0.29 10.43 8.56
N GLY A 293 0.90 9.68 7.64
CA GLY A 293 0.24 9.26 6.43
C GLY A 293 -0.62 8.01 6.62
N SER A 294 -1.52 7.80 5.68
CA SER A 294 -2.39 6.64 5.63
C SER A 294 -2.68 6.21 4.19
N ILE A 295 -2.51 4.92 3.92
CA ILE A 295 -2.92 4.25 2.69
C ILE A 295 -4.15 3.40 2.98
N LYS A 296 -5.16 3.51 2.12
CA LYS A 296 -6.41 2.74 2.16
C LYS A 296 -6.54 1.96 0.86
N LEU A 297 -6.62 0.63 0.94
CA LEU A 297 -6.85 -0.25 -0.19
C LEU A 297 -8.18 -0.98 -0.01
N THR A 298 -9.00 -0.98 -1.06
CA THR A 298 -10.26 -1.72 -1.09
C THR A 298 -10.41 -2.49 -2.40
N ASN A 299 -10.76 -3.77 -2.34
CA ASN A 299 -10.91 -4.64 -3.51
C ASN A 299 -9.63 -4.72 -4.37
N VAL A 300 -8.45 -4.66 -3.74
CA VAL A 300 -7.15 -4.76 -4.41
C VAL A 300 -6.60 -6.18 -4.24
N SER A 301 -6.04 -6.74 -5.31
CA SER A 301 -5.24 -7.98 -5.25
C SER A 301 -3.76 -7.67 -5.07
N ILE A 302 -3.08 -8.40 -4.17
CA ILE A 302 -1.66 -8.25 -3.87
C ILE A 302 -0.98 -9.61 -4.06
N ASP A 303 -0.30 -9.82 -5.19
CA ASP A 303 0.01 -11.17 -5.65
C ASP A 303 1.50 -11.38 -5.94
N TYR A 304 2.03 -12.53 -5.53
CA TYR A 304 3.32 -13.07 -5.97
C TYR A 304 4.57 -12.19 -5.75
N SER A 305 4.50 -11.27 -4.78
CA SER A 305 5.66 -10.44 -4.39
C SER A 305 6.45 -11.05 -3.22
N ASP A 306 7.71 -10.63 -3.10
CA ASP A 306 8.60 -11.09 -2.03
C ASP A 306 8.17 -10.60 -0.65
N GLN A 307 7.76 -9.34 -0.58
CA GLN A 307 7.17 -8.71 0.58
C GLN A 307 5.94 -7.89 0.17
N TYR A 308 4.85 -7.99 0.93
CA TYR A 308 3.61 -7.28 0.61
C TYR A 308 3.62 -5.87 1.19
N ILE A 309 3.91 -5.73 2.48
CA ILE A 309 3.74 -4.46 3.19
C ILE A 309 4.87 -4.28 4.19
N LYS A 310 5.52 -3.13 4.14
CA LYS A 310 6.44 -2.66 5.16
C LYS A 310 6.01 -1.30 5.65
N VAL A 311 5.80 -1.17 6.96
CA VAL A 311 5.42 0.10 7.61
C VAL A 311 6.45 0.44 8.67
N THR A 312 7.16 1.54 8.50
CA THR A 312 8.08 2.11 9.51
C THR A 312 7.54 3.41 10.12
N GLY A 313 6.49 3.98 9.52
CA GLY A 313 5.70 5.09 10.05
C GLY A 313 4.33 5.15 9.36
N GLY A 314 3.27 5.52 10.08
CA GLY A 314 1.95 5.72 9.49
C GLY A 314 1.09 4.47 9.43
N ARG A 315 0.12 4.41 8.50
CA ARG A 315 -0.90 3.35 8.51
C ARG A 315 -1.21 2.81 7.12
N VAL A 316 -1.36 1.50 7.01
CA VAL A 316 -1.88 0.84 5.81
C VAL A 316 -3.10 0.01 6.20
N SER A 317 -4.24 0.26 5.55
CA SER A 317 -5.49 -0.49 5.80
C SER A 317 -5.98 -1.14 4.52
N LEU A 318 -6.28 -2.43 4.60
CA LEU A 318 -6.85 -3.25 3.52
C LEU A 318 -8.27 -3.67 3.91
N ALA A 319 -9.21 -3.54 2.99
CA ALA A 319 -10.59 -3.96 3.16
C ALA A 319 -11.08 -4.73 1.92
N ASN A 320 -11.61 -5.94 2.10
CA ASN A 320 -12.09 -6.77 0.96
C ASN A 320 -10.98 -7.02 -0.09
N CYS A 321 -9.74 -7.16 0.36
CA CYS A 321 -8.60 -7.41 -0.51
C CYS A 321 -8.28 -8.90 -0.62
N HIS A 322 -7.42 -9.24 -1.57
CA HIS A 322 -6.83 -10.57 -1.72
C HIS A 322 -5.30 -10.44 -1.60
N ILE A 323 -4.65 -11.36 -0.87
CA ILE A 323 -3.19 -11.45 -0.78
C ILE A 323 -2.78 -12.87 -1.16
N GLU A 324 -1.96 -13.02 -2.20
CA GLU A 324 -1.38 -14.30 -2.61
C GLU A 324 0.16 -14.27 -2.60
N GLY A 325 0.77 -15.24 -1.92
CA GLY A 325 2.20 -15.35 -1.75
C GLY A 325 2.87 -16.39 -2.62
N SER A 326 4.03 -16.04 -3.20
CA SER A 326 4.90 -16.94 -3.96
C SER A 326 6.23 -17.25 -3.29
N SER A 327 6.72 -16.41 -2.37
CA SER A 327 8.08 -16.51 -1.84
C SER A 327 8.16 -16.43 -0.31
N ASP A 328 9.32 -16.84 0.21
CA ASP A 328 9.64 -16.97 1.63
C ASP A 328 11.02 -16.36 1.91
N VAL A 329 11.28 -15.18 1.33
CA VAL A 329 12.54 -14.44 1.51
C VAL A 329 12.47 -13.42 2.65
N ALA A 330 11.27 -13.09 3.11
CA ALA A 330 11.01 -12.15 4.19
C ALA A 330 9.63 -12.41 4.85
N HIS A 331 9.37 -11.71 5.96
CA HIS A 331 8.00 -11.59 6.47
C HIS A 331 7.13 -10.89 5.43
N GLY A 332 5.93 -11.43 5.18
CA GLY A 332 5.02 -10.86 4.17
C GLY A 332 4.58 -9.44 4.55
N ILE A 333 4.32 -9.21 5.83
CA ILE A 333 3.98 -7.91 6.40
C ILE A 333 4.92 -7.61 7.56
N GLU A 334 5.57 -6.46 7.54
CA GLU A 334 6.40 -5.97 8.64
C GLU A 334 5.90 -4.61 9.15
N VAL A 335 5.82 -4.48 10.48
CA VAL A 335 5.42 -3.24 11.15
C VAL A 335 6.48 -2.86 12.18
N TYR A 336 7.02 -1.64 12.05
CA TYR A 336 8.04 -1.04 12.90
C TYR A 336 7.63 0.38 13.31
N GLY A 337 8.13 0.85 14.45
CA GLY A 337 7.99 2.24 14.86
C GLY A 337 6.68 2.56 15.58
N ASN A 338 6.72 3.62 16.38
CA ASN A 338 5.59 4.06 17.18
C ASN A 338 4.41 4.53 16.30
N ALA A 339 3.19 4.15 16.68
CA ALA A 339 1.92 4.39 16.01
C ALA A 339 1.78 3.81 14.59
N SER A 340 2.79 3.07 14.11
CA SER A 340 2.74 2.35 12.83
C SER A 340 1.74 1.22 12.87
N ALA A 341 0.90 1.09 11.84
CA ALA A 341 -0.13 0.05 11.83
C ALA A 341 -0.40 -0.54 10.45
N VAL A 342 -0.68 -1.84 10.44
CA VAL A 342 -1.30 -2.55 9.32
C VAL A 342 -2.62 -3.13 9.78
N GLN A 343 -3.69 -2.89 9.03
CA GLN A 343 -5.02 -3.40 9.33
C GLN A 343 -5.55 -4.18 8.14
N LEU A 344 -5.83 -5.46 8.34
CA LEU A 344 -6.46 -6.35 7.37
C LEU A 344 -7.89 -6.59 7.81
N ASN A 345 -8.85 -6.20 6.99
CA ASN A 345 -10.27 -6.39 7.25
C ASN A 345 -10.92 -7.12 6.07
N GLN A 346 -11.69 -8.18 6.32
CA GLN A 346 -12.38 -8.94 5.25
C GLN A 346 -11.42 -9.34 4.11
N THR A 347 -10.18 -9.67 4.45
CA THR A 347 -9.13 -9.96 3.47
C THR A 347 -8.94 -11.47 3.35
N GLU A 348 -8.87 -11.96 2.13
CA GLU A 348 -8.46 -13.33 1.85
C GLU A 348 -6.94 -13.42 1.77
N ILE A 349 -6.35 -14.37 2.49
CA ILE A 349 -4.90 -14.48 2.64
C ILE A 349 -4.45 -15.89 2.26
N LEU A 350 -3.73 -15.99 1.15
CA LEU A 350 -3.03 -17.17 0.69
C LEU A 350 -1.53 -16.89 0.88
N PRO A 351 -0.95 -17.12 2.07
CA PRO A 351 0.41 -16.69 2.39
C PRO A 351 1.52 -17.42 1.58
N GLY A 352 1.14 -18.35 0.70
CA GLY A 352 2.06 -19.18 -0.06
C GLY A 352 2.73 -20.25 0.78
N ARG A 353 3.76 -20.88 0.20
CA ARG A 353 4.64 -21.80 0.92
C ARG A 353 5.66 -21.00 1.72
N ARG A 354 5.57 -21.05 3.06
CA ARG A 354 6.52 -20.40 3.97
C ARG A 354 7.11 -21.42 4.94
N ASN A 355 8.42 -21.44 5.07
CA ASN A 355 9.21 -22.34 5.91
C ASN A 355 10.11 -21.57 6.90
N GLN A 356 10.52 -20.34 6.55
CA GLN A 356 11.47 -19.55 7.33
C GLN A 356 10.79 -18.35 7.99
N HIS A 357 9.91 -17.66 7.28
CA HIS A 357 9.34 -16.39 7.74
C HIS A 357 7.84 -16.49 7.98
N ALA A 358 7.41 -16.02 9.16
CA ALA A 358 6.00 -15.83 9.44
C ALA A 358 5.35 -14.85 8.44
N PHE A 359 4.06 -14.98 8.17
CA PHE A 359 3.33 -14.08 7.28
C PHE A 359 3.39 -12.63 7.76
N GLY A 360 3.20 -12.39 9.06
CA GLY A 360 3.33 -11.08 9.68
C GLY A 360 4.47 -11.01 10.69
N TYR A 361 5.02 -9.81 10.87
CA TYR A 361 5.96 -9.47 11.94
C TYR A 361 5.59 -8.10 12.51
N SER A 362 5.38 -8.03 13.83
CA SER A 362 5.20 -6.76 14.54
C SER A 362 6.37 -6.56 15.49
N ASP A 363 7.13 -5.49 15.28
CA ASP A 363 8.33 -5.20 16.05
C ASP A 363 8.02 -4.66 17.46
N GLU A 364 8.94 -4.86 18.41
CA GLU A 364 8.78 -4.37 19.79
C GLU A 364 8.75 -2.84 19.90
N SER A 365 9.27 -2.12 18.90
CA SER A 365 9.17 -0.65 18.81
C SER A 365 7.75 -0.14 18.54
N VAL A 366 6.81 -1.01 18.16
CA VAL A 366 5.43 -0.64 17.81
C VAL A 366 4.59 -0.40 19.05
N ASN A 367 4.57 0.85 19.50
CA ASN A 367 3.68 1.35 20.55
C ASN A 367 2.44 2.01 19.92
N PHE A 368 1.24 1.85 20.49
CA PHE A 368 -0.03 2.45 20.02
C PHE A 368 -0.47 2.14 18.56
N GLY A 369 0.27 1.29 17.85
CA GLY A 369 -0.04 0.79 16.52
C GLY A 369 -0.28 -0.72 16.52
N GLY A 370 0.26 -1.43 15.52
CA GLY A 370 0.31 -2.89 15.48
C GLY A 370 -0.16 -3.52 14.18
N LEU A 371 -0.20 -4.85 14.17
CA LEU A 371 -0.76 -5.64 13.08
C LEU A 371 -2.12 -6.20 13.51
N SER A 372 -3.18 -5.76 12.82
CA SER A 372 -4.56 -6.16 13.08
C SER A 372 -5.10 -7.00 11.94
N ILE A 373 -5.67 -8.16 12.25
CA ILE A 373 -6.38 -9.02 11.31
C ILE A 373 -7.81 -9.25 11.81
N THR A 374 -8.82 -8.92 11.01
CA THR A 374 -10.22 -8.96 11.42
C THR A 374 -11.10 -9.47 10.29
N ASP A 375 -11.97 -10.44 10.60
CA ASP A 375 -12.93 -11.02 9.65
C ASP A 375 -12.25 -11.55 8.37
N CYS A 376 -11.00 -12.03 8.49
CA CYS A 376 -10.20 -12.50 7.37
C CYS A 376 -10.29 -14.03 7.22
N HIS A 377 -10.04 -14.52 6.00
CA HIS A 377 -9.98 -15.95 5.71
C HIS A 377 -8.57 -16.35 5.24
N ILE A 378 -7.96 -17.31 5.93
CA ILE A 378 -6.58 -17.74 5.66
C ILE A 378 -6.56 -19.15 5.07
N PHE A 379 -5.85 -19.28 3.95
CA PHE A 379 -5.64 -20.51 3.21
C PHE A 379 -4.23 -21.05 3.53
N GLY A 380 -4.11 -21.82 4.60
CA GLY A 380 -2.82 -22.25 5.14
C GLY A 380 -2.13 -23.37 4.36
N GLY A 381 -2.68 -23.82 3.22
CA GLY A 381 -2.38 -25.05 2.47
C GLY A 381 -0.91 -25.46 2.35
N ALA A 382 0.02 -24.51 2.20
CA ALA A 382 1.47 -24.75 2.08
C ALA A 382 2.33 -24.10 3.18
N TYR A 383 1.70 -23.53 4.21
CA TYR A 383 2.36 -22.77 5.26
C TYR A 383 2.94 -23.68 6.35
N ASN A 384 4.24 -23.61 6.61
CA ASN A 384 4.97 -24.50 7.52
C ASN A 384 5.57 -23.81 8.75
N VAL A 385 5.38 -22.48 8.89
CA VAL A 385 5.80 -21.76 10.10
C VAL A 385 4.76 -21.93 11.20
N ASN A 386 5.21 -22.10 12.45
CA ASN A 386 4.33 -22.40 13.59
C ASN A 386 3.48 -21.21 14.08
N THR A 387 3.74 -20.00 13.59
CA THR A 387 2.95 -18.80 13.86
C THR A 387 2.62 -18.06 12.57
N LEU A 388 1.44 -17.46 12.50
CA LEU A 388 1.05 -16.56 11.43
C LEU A 388 1.77 -15.21 11.58
N ILE A 389 1.81 -14.68 12.79
CA ILE A 389 2.40 -13.38 13.12
C ILE A 389 3.45 -13.57 14.22
N SER A 390 4.68 -13.17 13.95
CA SER A 390 5.80 -13.17 14.90
C SER A 390 6.15 -11.74 15.36
N GLY A 391 7.21 -11.61 16.16
CA GLY A 391 7.65 -10.34 16.75
C GLY A 391 6.90 -10.01 18.04
N LYS A 392 7.38 -8.99 18.78
CA LYS A 392 6.89 -8.63 20.12
C LYS A 392 5.97 -7.42 20.19
N GLY A 393 5.69 -6.83 19.04
CA GLY A 393 4.79 -5.68 18.92
C GLY A 393 3.32 -6.07 19.11
N ARG A 394 2.47 -5.06 19.12
CA ARG A 394 1.02 -5.25 19.31
C ARG A 394 0.40 -6.00 18.12
N VAL A 395 -0.31 -7.07 18.43
CA VAL A 395 -1.12 -7.82 17.48
C VAL A 395 -2.58 -7.79 17.93
N VAL A 396 -3.51 -7.69 16.97
CA VAL A 396 -4.94 -7.86 17.21
C VAL A 396 -5.46 -8.88 16.20
N ALA A 397 -6.20 -9.88 16.66
CA ALA A 397 -6.87 -10.84 15.79
C ALA A 397 -8.30 -11.06 16.25
N LYS A 398 -9.23 -11.05 15.30
CA LYS A 398 -10.66 -11.26 15.56
C LYS A 398 -11.29 -11.99 14.39
N ASN A 399 -12.11 -13.01 14.65
CA ASN A 399 -12.83 -13.75 13.62
C ASN A 399 -11.95 -14.21 12.43
N VAL A 400 -10.76 -14.75 12.71
CA VAL A 400 -9.86 -15.23 11.66
C VAL A 400 -10.25 -16.66 11.27
N ALA A 401 -10.94 -16.79 10.14
CA ALA A 401 -11.34 -18.08 9.61
C ALA A 401 -10.16 -18.78 8.91
N ARG A 402 -10.20 -20.11 8.90
CA ARG A 402 -9.29 -20.99 8.16
C ARG A 402 -9.90 -22.37 7.95
N PHE A 403 -9.35 -23.16 7.05
CA PHE A 403 -9.78 -24.55 6.91
C PHE A 403 -9.45 -25.36 8.18
N ARG A 404 -10.37 -26.25 8.57
CA ARG A 404 -10.18 -27.15 9.72
C ARG A 404 -8.96 -28.07 9.57
N SER A 405 -8.55 -28.35 8.33
CA SER A 405 -7.35 -29.12 8.02
C SER A 405 -6.05 -28.35 8.28
N ASP A 406 -6.09 -27.02 8.37
CA ASP A 406 -4.91 -26.19 8.61
C ASP A 406 -4.59 -26.12 10.11
N ARG A 407 -3.84 -27.13 10.59
CA ARG A 407 -3.41 -27.25 12.00
C ARG A 407 -1.98 -26.74 12.27
N ARG A 408 -1.42 -25.96 11.36
CA ARG A 408 0.03 -25.73 11.31
C ARG A 408 0.52 -24.56 12.14
N PHE A 409 -0.32 -23.55 12.35
CA PHE A 409 0.09 -22.32 13.02
C PHE A 409 -0.90 -21.84 14.07
N ILE A 410 -0.40 -21.17 15.09
CA ILE A 410 -1.18 -20.24 15.91
C ILE A 410 -1.17 -18.86 15.27
N ILE A 411 -2.00 -17.93 15.75
CA ILE A 411 -2.10 -16.62 15.12
C ILE A 411 -0.96 -15.72 15.58
N ALA A 412 -0.74 -15.60 16.90
CA ALA A 412 0.44 -14.95 17.44
C ALA A 412 0.71 -15.41 18.88
N PRO A 413 1.98 -15.61 19.28
CA PRO A 413 2.34 -15.85 20.68
C PRO A 413 1.91 -14.71 21.62
N TYR A 414 1.89 -13.46 21.15
CA TYR A 414 1.50 -12.30 21.95
C TYR A 414 -0.02 -12.16 22.17
N LEU A 415 -0.82 -12.99 21.51
CA LEU A 415 -2.25 -13.14 21.80
C LEU A 415 -2.50 -14.26 22.83
N ASN A 416 -1.47 -14.68 23.56
CA ASN A 416 -1.61 -15.73 24.56
C ASN A 416 -2.48 -15.24 25.72
N MET A 417 -3.57 -15.95 25.95
CA MET A 417 -4.45 -15.75 27.10
C MET A 417 -3.85 -16.31 28.40
N PHE A 418 -2.83 -17.15 28.28
CA PHE A 418 -2.06 -17.67 29.39
C PHE A 418 -1.03 -16.64 29.86
N GLY A 419 -1.10 -16.23 31.13
CA GLY A 419 -0.25 -15.17 31.67
C GLY A 419 1.23 -15.56 31.77
N ASN A 420 1.52 -16.84 32.03
CA ASN A 420 2.89 -17.38 32.08
C ASN A 420 3.07 -18.62 31.18
N GLY A 421 2.76 -18.49 29.89
CA GLY A 421 2.79 -19.64 28.95
C GLY A 421 4.20 -20.16 28.66
N ASN A 422 5.22 -19.32 28.85
CA ASN A 422 6.64 -19.66 28.69
C ASN A 422 7.31 -19.95 30.06
N PHE A 423 6.51 -20.17 31.11
CA PHE A 423 6.94 -20.67 32.42
C PHE A 423 8.14 -19.94 33.06
N LYS A 424 8.23 -18.62 32.91
CA LYS A 424 9.35 -17.84 33.45
C LYS A 424 9.48 -18.06 34.97
N ARG A 425 10.68 -18.34 35.45
CA ARG A 425 10.93 -18.78 36.84
C ARG A 425 10.46 -17.80 37.93
N ASN A 426 10.42 -16.52 37.61
CA ASN A 426 10.04 -15.44 38.53
C ASN A 426 8.55 -15.09 38.45
N ILE A 427 7.78 -15.78 37.63
CA ILE A 427 6.34 -15.59 37.47
C ILE A 427 5.65 -16.83 38.06
N GLY A 428 4.77 -16.63 39.04
CA GLY A 428 4.06 -17.74 39.68
C GLY A 428 3.19 -18.53 38.68
N LEU A 429 2.93 -19.80 39.00
CA LEU A 429 2.01 -20.67 38.25
C LEU A 429 0.53 -20.36 38.59
N GLY A 430 0.18 -19.08 38.75
CA GLY A 430 -1.14 -18.63 39.22
C GLY A 430 -2.30 -19.03 38.31
N ASP A 431 -2.00 -19.33 37.04
CA ASP A 431 -2.96 -19.87 36.08
C ASP A 431 -3.22 -21.37 36.24
N PHE A 432 -2.50 -22.07 37.12
CA PHE A 432 -2.66 -23.50 37.38
C PHE A 432 -3.20 -23.78 38.79
N THR A 433 -3.91 -24.89 38.88
CA THR A 433 -4.31 -25.56 40.12
C THR A 433 -3.81 -27.00 40.08
N PHE A 434 -3.21 -27.44 41.18
CA PHE A 434 -2.63 -28.78 41.31
C PHE A 434 -3.48 -29.59 42.27
N THR A 435 -3.96 -30.74 41.81
CA THR A 435 -4.94 -31.58 42.52
C THR A 435 -4.34 -32.91 42.98
N SER A 436 -3.18 -33.30 42.44
CA SER A 436 -2.46 -34.52 42.79
C SER A 436 -1.40 -34.28 43.86
N ASN A 437 -1.03 -35.37 44.55
CA ASN A 437 0.07 -35.37 45.51
C ASN A 437 1.42 -35.14 44.80
N ASP A 438 1.61 -35.74 43.61
CA ASP A 438 2.73 -35.43 42.72
C ASP A 438 2.34 -34.20 41.89
N GLN A 439 2.84 -33.02 42.25
CA GLN A 439 2.57 -31.77 41.54
C GLN A 439 3.67 -31.52 40.50
N PRO A 440 3.34 -31.00 39.31
CA PRO A 440 4.36 -30.58 38.38
C PRO A 440 5.10 -29.38 38.96
N ILE A 441 6.38 -29.29 38.64
CA ILE A 441 7.29 -28.25 39.14
C ILE A 441 7.92 -27.51 37.96
N LEU A 442 8.46 -26.32 38.22
CA LEU A 442 9.30 -25.63 37.25
C LEU A 442 10.67 -26.30 37.18
N ASP A 443 11.07 -26.71 35.98
CA ASP A 443 12.41 -27.19 35.68
C ASP A 443 13.22 -26.07 35.04
N ILE A 444 14.29 -25.65 35.72
CA ILE A 444 15.20 -24.59 35.26
C ILE A 444 16.41 -25.14 34.49
N VAL A 445 16.52 -26.46 34.37
CA VAL A 445 17.61 -27.14 33.66
C VAL A 445 17.16 -27.49 32.25
N GLU A 446 15.93 -27.95 32.09
CA GLU A 446 15.36 -28.37 30.81
C GLU A 446 14.24 -27.42 30.39
N PHE A 447 14.46 -26.60 29.36
CA PHE A 447 13.50 -25.64 28.79
C PHE A 447 13.82 -25.36 27.31
N ASP A 448 12.89 -24.73 26.57
CA ASP A 448 13.08 -24.44 25.14
C ASP A 448 13.42 -22.97 24.86
N THR A 449 12.62 -22.00 25.32
CA THR A 449 12.76 -20.60 24.85
C THR A 449 13.20 -19.56 25.86
N GLU A 450 12.96 -19.76 27.17
CA GLU A 450 13.20 -18.73 28.18
C GLU A 450 14.13 -19.22 29.30
N ASP A 451 13.62 -19.47 30.51
CA ASP A 451 14.44 -19.85 31.67
C ASP A 451 13.85 -20.96 32.56
N ALA A 452 12.70 -21.53 32.16
CA ALA A 452 12.11 -22.69 32.81
C ALA A 452 11.05 -23.34 31.90
N SER A 453 10.70 -24.59 32.21
CA SER A 453 9.53 -25.29 31.67
C SER A 453 8.76 -26.00 32.77
N LEU A 454 7.52 -26.42 32.51
CA LEU A 454 6.72 -27.18 33.48
C LEU A 454 6.93 -28.68 33.30
N VAL A 455 7.53 -29.35 34.29
CA VAL A 455 7.79 -30.80 34.25
C VAL A 455 6.75 -31.59 35.04
N PHE A 456 6.24 -32.64 34.40
CA PHE A 456 5.38 -33.65 35.00
C PHE A 456 6.20 -34.91 35.27
N ALA A 457 6.18 -35.35 36.53
CA ALA A 457 6.93 -36.50 37.03
C ALA A 457 6.08 -37.22 38.08
N THR A 458 6.18 -38.55 38.13
CA THR A 458 5.52 -39.38 39.16
C THR A 458 6.57 -39.97 40.08
N THR A 459 6.44 -39.78 41.40
CA THR A 459 7.33 -40.41 42.38
C THR A 459 6.62 -41.60 43.02
N ALA A 460 5.53 -41.36 43.75
CA ALA A 460 4.80 -42.39 44.47
C ALA A 460 3.42 -42.70 43.85
N ASN A 461 2.81 -41.76 43.13
CA ASN A 461 1.49 -41.94 42.54
C ASN A 461 1.57 -42.00 41.01
N PRO A 462 0.73 -42.79 40.34
CA PRO A 462 0.72 -42.88 38.87
C PRO A 462 0.17 -41.63 38.17
N PHE A 463 -0.20 -40.59 38.92
CA PHE A 463 -0.91 -39.41 38.43
C PHE A 463 -0.24 -38.12 38.93
N CYS A 464 0.22 -37.32 37.97
CA CYS A 464 0.60 -35.92 38.13
C CYS A 464 -0.36 -35.09 37.25
N GLU A 465 -1.09 -34.17 37.87
CA GLU A 465 -2.16 -33.40 37.23
C GLU A 465 -1.99 -31.89 37.48
N ALA A 466 -2.18 -31.11 36.41
CA ALA A 466 -2.39 -29.67 36.49
C ALA A 466 -3.64 -29.27 35.73
N ARG A 467 -4.43 -28.37 36.31
CA ARG A 467 -5.60 -27.77 35.66
C ARG A 467 -5.41 -26.28 35.53
N THR A 468 -5.75 -25.71 34.39
CA THR A 468 -5.74 -24.26 34.25
C THR A 468 -6.95 -23.64 34.93
N ILE A 469 -6.88 -22.35 35.20
CA ILE A 469 -8.06 -21.53 35.44
C ILE A 469 -9.01 -21.55 34.23
N ASN A 470 -10.20 -20.99 34.42
CA ASN A 470 -11.17 -20.81 33.36
C ASN A 470 -10.85 -19.52 32.58
N TYR A 471 -10.63 -19.64 31.27
CA TYR A 471 -10.46 -18.50 30.37
C TYR A 471 -11.80 -18.09 29.77
N PRO A 472 -12.16 -16.80 29.79
CA PRO A 472 -13.43 -16.33 29.23
C PRO A 472 -13.45 -16.47 27.70
N LEU A 473 -14.61 -16.81 27.16
CA LEU A 473 -14.88 -16.82 25.72
C LEU A 473 -16.39 -16.64 25.45
N LEU A 474 -16.76 -16.44 24.18
CA LEU A 474 -18.16 -16.37 23.75
C LEU A 474 -18.47 -17.50 22.76
N PRO A 475 -19.73 -17.94 22.65
CA PRO A 475 -20.16 -18.85 21.60
C PRO A 475 -19.73 -18.38 20.22
N GLY A 476 -19.22 -19.30 19.39
CA GLY A 476 -18.74 -18.99 18.04
C GLY A 476 -17.31 -18.45 17.96
N HIS A 477 -16.67 -18.06 19.09
CA HIS A 477 -15.24 -17.72 19.09
C HIS A 477 -14.40 -18.88 18.56
N ILE A 478 -13.33 -18.53 17.86
CA ILE A 478 -12.35 -19.50 17.36
C ILE A 478 -11.22 -19.58 18.39
N MET A 479 -11.02 -20.78 18.93
CA MET A 479 -9.93 -21.08 19.85
C MET A 479 -8.86 -21.90 19.15
N ASN A 480 -7.60 -21.56 19.41
CA ASN A 480 -6.43 -22.33 19.01
C ASN A 480 -5.52 -22.48 20.21
N TYR A 481 -4.88 -23.64 20.35
CA TYR A 481 -3.79 -23.79 21.31
C TYR A 481 -2.62 -24.55 20.72
N SER A 482 -1.43 -24.20 21.20
CA SER A 482 -0.19 -24.90 20.89
C SER A 482 0.67 -25.02 22.14
N LEU A 483 1.67 -25.88 22.06
CA LEU A 483 2.74 -25.99 23.03
C LEU A 483 3.96 -26.62 22.38
N LYS A 484 5.10 -26.41 23.02
CA LYS A 484 6.29 -27.23 22.84
C LYS A 484 6.37 -28.23 23.97
N TYR A 485 6.79 -29.45 23.66
CA TYR A 485 6.99 -30.47 24.68
C TYR A 485 8.22 -31.31 24.41
N LYS A 486 8.78 -31.84 25.49
CA LYS A 486 9.82 -32.87 25.49
C LYS A 486 9.34 -34.04 26.35
N SER A 487 9.77 -35.26 26.03
CA SER A 487 9.25 -36.46 26.68
C SER A 487 10.29 -37.56 26.80
N ILE A 488 10.62 -37.94 28.03
CA ILE A 488 11.56 -39.03 28.32
C ILE A 488 10.78 -40.21 28.90
N GLY A 489 11.07 -41.43 28.45
CA GLY A 489 10.45 -42.67 28.96
C GLY A 489 9.01 -42.95 28.49
N ILE A 490 8.36 -42.01 27.79
CA ILE A 490 6.99 -42.15 27.31
C ILE A 490 6.96 -43.00 26.03
N ALA A 491 6.31 -44.16 26.08
CA ALA A 491 6.15 -45.03 24.90
C ALA A 491 4.70 -45.48 24.74
N SER A 492 4.27 -45.61 23.48
CA SER A 492 2.93 -46.05 23.12
C SER A 492 2.52 -47.34 23.84
N GLY A 493 1.34 -47.32 24.44
CA GLY A 493 0.78 -48.46 25.18
C GLY A 493 1.29 -48.64 26.61
N ARG A 494 2.28 -47.86 27.07
CA ARG A 494 2.76 -47.87 28.47
C ARG A 494 2.36 -46.58 29.19
N ASP A 495 3.04 -45.50 28.82
CA ASP A 495 2.94 -44.21 29.46
C ASP A 495 2.32 -43.22 28.47
N GLU A 496 1.30 -42.49 28.90
CA GLU A 496 0.59 -41.51 28.08
C GLU A 496 0.57 -40.17 28.81
N PHE A 497 0.65 -39.07 28.06
CA PHE A 497 0.35 -37.74 28.56
C PHE A 497 -0.91 -37.24 27.87
N LYS A 498 -1.86 -36.69 28.64
CA LYS A 498 -3.16 -36.24 28.14
C LYS A 498 -3.36 -34.77 28.38
N ILE A 499 -3.81 -34.09 27.34
CA ILE A 499 -4.21 -32.69 27.36
C ILE A 499 -5.69 -32.64 27.01
N THR A 500 -6.53 -32.27 27.96
CA THR A 500 -7.99 -32.22 27.79
C THR A 500 -8.47 -30.79 27.90
N TYR A 501 -9.13 -30.27 26.85
CA TYR A 501 -9.86 -29.01 26.95
C TYR A 501 -11.33 -29.26 27.30
N GLN A 502 -11.94 -28.33 28.02
CA GLN A 502 -13.34 -28.38 28.43
C GLN A 502 -14.01 -27.04 28.20
N PHE A 503 -14.97 -26.98 27.28
CA PHE A 503 -15.88 -25.84 27.13
C PHE A 503 -16.98 -25.93 28.18
N LYS A 504 -17.17 -24.84 28.92
CA LYS A 504 -18.10 -24.78 30.05
C LYS A 504 -19.03 -23.59 29.93
N ASN A 505 -20.25 -23.75 30.46
CA ASN A 505 -21.17 -22.64 30.68
C ASN A 505 -20.83 -21.88 31.98
N GLU A 506 -21.60 -20.85 32.31
CA GLU A 506 -21.42 -20.04 33.52
C GLU A 506 -21.43 -20.88 34.81
N ALA A 507 -22.31 -21.89 34.89
CA ALA A 507 -22.45 -22.84 35.99
C ALA A 507 -21.33 -23.91 36.07
N ASN A 508 -20.28 -23.82 35.25
CA ASN A 508 -19.20 -24.81 35.13
C ASN A 508 -19.63 -26.19 34.58
N HIS A 509 -20.82 -26.34 34.03
CA HIS A 509 -21.20 -27.56 33.35
C HIS A 509 -20.40 -27.69 32.04
N ILE A 510 -19.81 -28.86 31.82
CA ILE A 510 -19.07 -29.17 30.60
C ILE A 510 -20.08 -29.36 29.47
N LEU A 511 -19.98 -28.53 28.43
CA LEU A 511 -20.83 -28.61 27.24
C LEU A 511 -20.18 -29.45 26.14
N SER A 512 -18.84 -29.38 26.05
CA SER A 512 -18.04 -30.16 25.13
C SER A 512 -16.61 -30.28 25.65
N SER A 513 -15.91 -31.32 25.23
CA SER A 513 -14.52 -31.56 25.59
C SER A 513 -13.81 -32.36 24.51
N GLY A 514 -12.49 -32.23 24.44
CA GLY A 514 -11.66 -33.10 23.63
C GLY A 514 -10.32 -33.35 24.31
N THR A 515 -9.69 -34.48 23.96
CA THR A 515 -8.44 -34.92 24.57
C THR A 515 -7.41 -35.22 23.48
N LYS A 516 -6.25 -34.58 23.59
CA LYS A 516 -5.04 -34.98 22.87
C LYS A 516 -4.21 -35.92 23.74
N THR A 517 -3.89 -37.09 23.21
CA THR A 517 -2.98 -38.05 23.85
C THR A 517 -1.62 -37.99 23.16
N ILE A 518 -0.57 -37.87 23.96
CA ILE A 518 0.83 -37.90 23.53
C ILE A 518 1.45 -39.15 24.14
N SER A 519 2.06 -39.99 23.30
CA SER A 519 2.60 -41.29 23.69
C SER A 519 3.90 -41.60 22.94
N ILE A 520 4.66 -40.55 22.65
CA ILE A 520 5.90 -40.58 21.90
C ILE A 520 7.02 -40.17 22.86
N HIS A 521 8.17 -40.83 22.74
CA HIS A 521 9.41 -40.43 23.38
C HIS A 521 10.15 -39.48 22.43
N SER A 522 10.60 -38.36 22.95
CA SER A 522 11.42 -37.40 22.21
C SER A 522 12.36 -36.67 23.16
N GLU A 523 13.66 -36.80 22.90
CA GLU A 523 14.69 -36.02 23.58
C GLU A 523 14.79 -34.59 23.04
N ASP A 524 14.27 -34.35 21.83
CA ASP A 524 14.12 -33.04 21.23
C ASP A 524 12.76 -32.42 21.56
N TRP A 525 12.70 -31.08 21.56
CA TRP A 525 11.46 -30.33 21.70
C TRP A 525 10.59 -30.46 20.45
N ILE A 526 9.34 -30.88 20.64
CA ILE A 526 8.33 -31.02 19.59
C ILE A 526 7.28 -29.93 19.75
N TYR A 527 7.03 -29.20 18.66
CA TYR A 527 5.87 -28.31 18.56
C TYR A 527 4.61 -29.08 18.18
N THR A 528 3.50 -28.80 18.86
CA THR A 528 2.18 -29.33 18.49
C THR A 528 1.10 -28.25 18.55
N ASN A 529 0.13 -28.36 17.66
CA ASN A 529 -1.02 -27.47 17.55
C ASN A 529 -2.26 -28.30 17.18
N GLU A 530 -3.35 -28.15 17.91
CA GLU A 530 -4.59 -28.92 17.68
C GLU A 530 -5.53 -28.30 16.64
N GLY A 531 -5.11 -27.19 16.00
CA GLY A 531 -5.89 -26.48 15.00
C GLY A 531 -7.02 -25.65 15.60
N ALA A 532 -7.91 -25.17 14.72
CA ALA A 532 -9.05 -24.34 15.11
C ALA A 532 -10.21 -25.14 15.68
N LEU A 533 -10.64 -24.73 16.87
CA LEU A 533 -11.81 -25.23 17.57
C LEU A 533 -12.85 -24.11 17.66
N ILE A 534 -14.08 -24.40 17.23
CA ILE A 534 -15.18 -23.44 17.33
C ILE A 534 -15.86 -23.64 18.69
N THR A 535 -16.03 -22.55 19.41
CA THR A 535 -16.66 -22.56 20.72
C THR A 535 -18.15 -22.95 20.59
N PRO A 536 -18.63 -24.00 21.28
CA PRO A 536 -20.03 -24.41 21.25
C PRO A 536 -21.00 -23.36 21.82
N VAL A 537 -22.25 -23.41 21.36
CA VAL A 537 -23.34 -22.59 21.90
C VAL A 537 -23.47 -22.78 23.42
N GLY A 538 -23.64 -21.67 24.14
CA GLY A 538 -23.78 -21.65 25.60
C GLY A 538 -22.48 -21.67 26.39
N SER A 539 -21.33 -21.81 25.74
CA SER A 539 -20.03 -21.76 26.42
C SER A 539 -19.68 -20.32 26.80
N THR A 540 -19.19 -20.13 28.03
CA THR A 540 -18.70 -18.83 28.52
C THR A 540 -17.24 -18.90 28.96
N LYS A 541 -16.68 -20.11 29.06
CA LYS A 541 -15.28 -20.33 29.42
C LYS A 541 -14.71 -21.64 28.89
N VAL A 542 -13.38 -21.71 28.85
CA VAL A 542 -12.60 -22.92 28.59
C VAL A 542 -11.55 -23.15 29.66
N SER A 543 -11.25 -24.41 29.98
CA SER A 543 -10.13 -24.80 30.83
C SER A 543 -9.39 -26.01 30.25
N PHE A 544 -8.13 -26.16 30.62
CA PHE A 544 -7.29 -27.30 30.22
C PHE A 544 -6.93 -28.17 31.43
N ILE A 545 -6.78 -29.46 31.19
CA ILE A 545 -6.30 -30.46 32.15
C ILE A 545 -5.11 -31.16 31.51
N PHE A 546 -3.98 -31.13 32.19
CA PHE A 546 -2.74 -31.82 31.84
C PHE A 546 -2.55 -32.95 32.83
N ILE A 547 -2.46 -34.19 32.35
CA ILE A 547 -2.39 -35.35 33.24
C ILE A 547 -1.50 -36.45 32.68
N THR A 548 -0.66 -37.02 33.55
CA THR A 548 0.04 -38.27 33.29
C THR A 548 -0.95 -39.44 33.41
N SER A 549 -1.02 -40.29 32.39
CA SER A 549 -1.95 -41.41 32.34
C SER A 549 -1.16 -42.70 32.17
N ARG A 550 -1.45 -43.70 33.02
CA ARG A 550 -0.83 -45.04 33.01
C ARG A 550 0.65 -45.11 33.42
N TRP A 551 1.22 -44.05 33.97
CA TRP A 551 2.60 -44.08 34.44
C TRP A 551 2.70 -45.01 35.65
N GLY A 552 3.66 -45.95 35.64
CA GLY A 552 3.93 -46.77 36.81
C GLY A 552 4.40 -45.93 38.00
N ALA A 553 4.13 -46.37 39.23
CA ALA A 553 4.78 -45.78 40.40
C ALA A 553 6.31 -45.88 40.24
N ASN A 554 7.03 -44.79 40.55
CA ASN A 554 8.47 -44.65 40.26
C ASN A 554 8.86 -44.77 38.78
N SER A 555 7.97 -44.42 37.84
CA SER A 555 8.37 -44.34 36.43
C SER A 555 9.49 -43.30 36.25
N SER A 556 10.49 -43.64 35.43
CA SER A 556 11.50 -42.70 34.96
C SER A 556 10.93 -41.73 33.90
N SER A 557 9.65 -41.87 33.55
CA SER A 557 8.99 -41.01 32.58
C SER A 557 8.87 -39.58 33.07
N ARG A 558 9.10 -38.65 32.15
CA ARG A 558 9.04 -37.21 32.38
C ARG A 558 8.45 -36.54 31.15
N PHE A 559 7.64 -35.52 31.38
CA PHE A 559 7.04 -34.72 30.32
C PHE A 559 7.22 -33.25 30.64
N TRP A 560 7.89 -32.51 29.76
CA TRP A 560 8.06 -31.07 29.90
C TRP A 560 7.12 -30.35 28.94
N ILE A 561 6.53 -29.25 29.40
CA ILE A 561 5.75 -28.33 28.59
C ILE A 561 6.42 -26.96 28.63
N ASP A 562 6.59 -26.37 27.45
CA ASP A 562 7.00 -24.99 27.26
C ASP A 562 6.10 -24.30 26.20
N GLU A 563 6.10 -22.98 26.18
CA GLU A 563 5.32 -22.13 25.27
C GLU A 563 3.86 -22.57 25.08
N PHE A 564 3.15 -22.83 26.19
CA PHE A 564 1.71 -23.10 26.12
C PHE A 564 0.97 -21.82 25.73
N ILE A 565 0.47 -21.79 24.50
CA ILE A 565 -0.19 -20.63 23.91
C ILE A 565 -1.66 -20.95 23.67
N LEU A 566 -2.53 -20.09 24.17
CA LEU A 566 -3.97 -20.11 23.96
C LEU A 566 -4.40 -18.82 23.26
N ASN A 567 -4.81 -18.90 21.99
CA ASN A 567 -5.41 -17.77 21.27
C ASN A 567 -6.94 -17.97 21.20
N ILE A 568 -7.71 -16.96 21.60
CA ILE A 568 -9.18 -16.91 21.50
C ILE A 568 -9.55 -15.68 20.68
N GLN A 569 -10.40 -15.85 19.65
CA GLN A 569 -10.67 -14.82 18.63
C GLN A 569 -12.14 -14.68 18.26
#